data_AF-P81455-F1
#
_entry.id   AF-P81455-F1
#
_cell.length_a   1.000
_cell.length_b   1.000
_cell.length_c   1.000
_cell.angle_alpha   90.00
_cell.angle_beta   90.00
_cell.angle_gamma   90.00
#
_symmetry.space_group_name_H-M   'P 1'
#
loop_
_entity.id
_entity.type
_entity.pdbx_description
1 polymer ?
#
loop_
_entity_poly.entity_id
_entity_poly.type
_entity_poly.pdbx_seq_one_letter_code
_entity_poly.pdbx_strand_id
1 'polypeptide(L)' 'YLDSGLGAPVPYPDPLEPKREVCELNPNCDELADHIGFQEAYQRFYGPV' A
#
# COMPACT_ATOMS: atom_id res chain seq x y z
N TYR A 1 -23.48 -3.28 -18.47
CA TYR A 1 -22.11 -2.73 -18.54
C TYR A 1 -21.92 -1.90 -17.30
N LEU A 2 -20.89 -2.23 -16.52
CA LEU A 2 -20.74 -1.97 -15.08
C LEU A 2 -21.28 -0.61 -14.61
N ASP A 3 -22.23 -0.70 -13.67
CA ASP A 3 -22.80 0.40 -12.90
C ASP A 3 -21.65 1.22 -12.28
N SER A 4 -21.48 2.44 -12.80
CA SER A 4 -20.45 3.36 -12.36
C SER A 4 -20.88 3.95 -11.03
N GLY A 5 -20.47 3.27 -9.96
CA GLY A 5 -20.73 3.65 -8.58
C GLY A 5 -20.46 5.14 -8.37
N LEU A 6 -21.56 5.85 -8.11
CA LEU A 6 -21.66 7.13 -7.43
C LEU A 6 -20.41 7.42 -6.60
N GLY A 7 -19.64 8.42 -7.04
CA GLY A 7 -18.44 8.93 -6.40
C GLY A 7 -18.69 9.27 -4.93
N ALA A 8 -18.37 8.32 -4.05
CA ALA A 8 -18.01 8.63 -2.69
C ALA A 8 -16.86 9.66 -2.76
N PRO A 9 -16.85 10.69 -1.91
CA PRO A 9 -15.69 11.57 -1.83
C PRO A 9 -14.48 10.67 -1.60
N VAL A 10 -13.49 10.76 -2.49
CA VAL A 10 -12.24 10.01 -2.34
C VAL A 10 -11.76 10.34 -0.92
N PRO A 11 -11.77 9.37 0.03
CA PRO A 11 -11.21 9.65 1.34
C PRO A 11 -9.78 10.13 1.07
N TYR A 12 -9.35 11.20 1.75
CA TYR A 12 -8.03 11.80 1.58
C TYR A 12 -6.99 10.74 1.21
N PRO A 13 -6.14 10.97 0.18
CA PRO A 13 -5.21 9.96 -0.31
C PRO A 13 -4.48 9.36 0.88
N ASP A 14 -4.44 8.03 0.93
CA ASP A 14 -3.87 7.31 2.07
C ASP A 14 -2.45 7.83 2.27
N PRO A 15 -2.11 8.43 3.43
CA PRO A 15 -0.79 9.01 3.64
C PRO A 15 0.33 7.96 3.55
N LEU A 16 -0.02 6.68 3.61
CA LEU A 16 0.91 5.56 3.45
C LEU A 16 1.01 5.05 2.01
N GLU A 17 0.20 5.54 1.08
CA GLU A 17 0.23 5.15 -0.34
C GLU A 17 1.62 5.31 -0.98
N PRO A 18 2.37 6.42 -0.76
CA PRO A 18 3.74 6.52 -1.29
C PRO A 18 4.69 5.48 -0.71
N LYS A 19 4.47 5.03 0.54
CA LYS A 19 5.29 4.00 1.19
C LYS A 19 4.91 2.61 0.68
N ARG A 20 3.62 2.40 0.39
CA ARG A 20 3.12 1.18 -0.24
C ARG A 20 3.73 1.02 -1.63
N GLU A 21 3.74 2.06 -2.45
CA GLU A 21 4.40 2.04 -3.77
C GLU A 21 5.89 1.70 -3.67
N VAL A 22 6.61 2.24 -2.68
CA VAL A 22 8.03 1.90 -2.47
C VAL A 22 8.23 0.42 -2.13
N CYS A 23 7.33 -0.19 -1.37
CA CYS A 23 7.39 -1.62 -1.06
C CYS A 23 7.06 -2.48 -2.28
N GLU A 24 6.04 -2.12 -3.06
CA GLU A 24 5.65 -2.82 -4.30
C GLU A 24 6.77 -2.81 -5.36
N LEU A 25 7.62 -1.78 -5.37
CA LEU A 25 8.77 -1.70 -6.26
C LEU A 25 9.96 -2.60 -5.85
N ASN A 26 9.92 -3.21 -4.66
CA ASN A 26 10.94 -4.14 -4.18
C ASN A 26 10.34 -5.54 -4.04
N PRO A 27 10.74 -6.53 -4.87
CA PRO A 27 10.10 -7.85 -4.89
C PRO A 27 10.18 -8.58 -3.55
N ASN A 28 11.22 -8.35 -2.75
CA ASN A 28 11.32 -8.96 -1.43
C ASN A 28 10.41 -8.27 -0.39
N CYS A 29 10.14 -6.97 -0.56
CA CYS A 29 9.20 -6.25 0.30
C CYS A 29 7.77 -6.63 -0.06
N ASP A 30 7.46 -6.69 -1.36
CA ASP A 30 6.16 -7.10 -1.91
C ASP A 30 5.75 -8.50 -1.44
N GLU A 31 6.60 -9.51 -1.67
CA GLU A 31 6.35 -10.88 -1.20
C GLU A 31 6.20 -10.95 0.33
N LEU A 32 6.99 -10.16 1.07
CA LEU A 32 6.85 -10.11 2.52
C LEU A 32 5.53 -9.46 2.94
N ALA A 33 5.12 -8.38 2.26
CA ALA A 33 3.88 -7.67 2.53
C ALA A 33 2.64 -8.57 2.35
N ASP A 34 2.67 -9.53 1.43
CA ASP A 34 1.61 -10.53 1.28
C ASP A 34 1.46 -11.45 2.52
N HIS A 35 2.55 -11.67 3.26
CA HIS A 35 2.55 -12.53 4.44
C HIS A 35 2.25 -11.79 5.75
N ILE A 36 2.73 -10.55 5.89
CA ILE A 36 2.68 -9.81 7.17
C ILE A 36 2.01 -8.44 7.07
N GLY A 37 1.58 -8.03 5.87
CA GLY A 37 1.05 -6.70 5.59
C GLY A 37 2.14 -5.66 5.28
N PHE A 38 1.79 -4.69 4.43
CA PHE A 38 2.70 -3.65 3.94
C PHE A 38 3.41 -2.86 5.06
N GLN A 39 2.69 -2.47 6.12
CA GLN A 39 3.26 -1.61 7.16
C GLN A 39 4.42 -2.30 7.88
N GLU A 40 4.27 -3.59 8.21
CA GLU A 40 5.32 -4.37 8.87
C GLU A 40 6.45 -4.71 7.89
N ALA A 41 6.13 -5.04 6.63
CA ALA A 41 7.14 -5.28 5.60
C ALA A 41 7.99 -4.03 5.34
N TYR A 42 7.36 -2.88 5.14
CA TYR A 42 8.04 -1.59 4.95
C TYR A 42 8.97 -1.27 6.12
N GLN A 43 8.52 -1.49 7.36
CA GLN A 43 9.35 -1.26 8.55
C GLN A 43 10.62 -2.10 8.57
N ARG A 44 10.57 -3.34 8.10
CA ARG A 44 11.75 -4.23 8.06
C ARG A 44 12.76 -3.84 7.00
N PHE A 45 12.32 -3.26 5.88
CA PHE A 45 13.20 -2.89 4.76
C PHE A 45 13.70 -1.44 4.83
N TYR A 46 12.83 -0.51 5.22
CA TYR A 46 13.06 0.94 5.08
C TYR A 46 13.00 1.70 6.42
N GLY A 47 12.55 1.05 7.50
CA GLY A 47 12.36 1.68 8.80
C GLY A 47 10.94 2.26 8.98
N PRO A 48 10.72 3.07 10.02
CA PRO A 48 9.39 3.50 10.46
C PRO A 48 8.54 4.10 9.33
N VAL A 49 7.27 3.67 9.25
CA VAL A 49 6.22 4.39 8.50
C VAL A 49 5.80 5.66 9.23
#